data_AF-A0A9P0HNV5-F1
#
_entry.id   AF-A0A9P0HNV5-F1
#
_cell.length_a   1.000
_cell.length_b   1.000
_cell.length_c   1.000
_cell.angle_alpha   90.00
_cell.angle_beta   90.00
_cell.angle_gamma   90.00
#
_symmetry.space_group_name_H-M   'P 1'
#
loop_
_entity.id
_entity.type
_entity.pdbx_description
1 polymer ?
#
loop_
_entity_poly.entity_id
_entity_poly.type
_entity_poly.pdbx_seq_one_letter_code
_entity_poly.pdbx_strand_id
1 'polypeptide(L)'
;MMSEVDELVMEPIVRKGMERCWIAFVLCLFFGSCISIHWLSRPLLILLFYGERTRIIDTWPVFNDNWFQWSLTFVFQASNVCFCGHTFYIFDNVYFCISESLLCQLKVLKYRLTHLKLDGSVGSNAALEICIKQHTQVLKVCDLLKFSSEGVIMFQCINTVIMLCTGIFILTLCSELATYAYMMDWTEGTSDQKKKLLNMMTMPMQPVIFGGIVEMNLNTFINVLKTAFSYYNFLVAANAGGDHGK
;
A
#
# COMPACT_ATOMS: atom_id res chain seq x y z
N MET A 1 -41.94 7.33 -10.71
CA MET A 1 -41.52 6.02 -11.26
C MET A 1 -40.38 6.33 -12.22
N MET A 2 -39.13 6.00 -11.85
CA MET A 2 -38.02 6.11 -12.81
C MET A 2 -38.40 5.31 -14.05
N SER A 3 -38.21 5.88 -15.22
CA SER A 3 -38.53 5.15 -16.45
C SER A 3 -37.61 3.93 -16.54
N GLU A 4 -38.13 2.81 -17.01
CA GLU A 4 -37.36 1.59 -17.34
C GLU A 4 -36.12 1.91 -18.21
N VAL A 5 -36.20 3.01 -18.99
CA VAL A 5 -35.13 3.57 -19.81
C VAL A 5 -33.98 4.14 -18.97
N ASP A 6 -34.26 4.82 -17.86
CA ASP A 6 -33.20 5.32 -16.96
C ASP A 6 -32.44 4.17 -16.30
N GLU A 7 -33.11 3.07 -16.01
CA GLU A 7 -32.51 1.89 -15.38
C GLU A 7 -31.54 1.20 -16.35
N LEU A 8 -31.92 1.05 -17.62
CA LEU A 8 -31.09 0.49 -18.69
C LEU A 8 -29.83 1.33 -19.00
N VAL A 9 -29.88 2.65 -18.83
CA VAL A 9 -28.71 3.53 -19.03
C VAL A 9 -27.79 3.57 -17.81
N MET A 10 -28.34 3.35 -16.62
CA MET A 10 -27.60 3.37 -15.36
C MET A 10 -26.88 2.06 -15.07
N GLU A 11 -27.45 0.93 -15.48
CA GLU A 11 -26.87 -0.40 -15.34
C GLU A 11 -25.41 -0.51 -15.86
N PRO A 12 -25.04 -0.03 -17.06
CA PRO A 12 -23.66 -0.09 -17.53
C PRO A 12 -22.70 0.80 -16.73
N ILE A 13 -23.20 1.92 -16.16
CA ILE A 13 -22.39 2.80 -15.29
C ILE A 13 -22.03 2.07 -14.00
N VAL A 14 -23.03 1.42 -13.39
CA VAL A 14 -22.85 0.64 -12.15
C VAL A 14 -21.97 -0.58 -12.40
N ARG A 15 -22.21 -1.32 -13.50
CA ARG A 15 -21.41 -2.49 -13.87
C ARG A 15 -19.94 -2.16 -14.05
N LYS A 16 -19.60 -1.09 -14.78
CA LYS A 16 -18.22 -0.59 -14.90
C LYS A 16 -17.62 -0.15 -13.58
N GLY A 17 -18.43 0.37 -12.64
CA GLY A 17 -18.01 0.65 -11.27
C GLY A 17 -17.57 -0.63 -10.56
N MET A 18 -18.43 -1.65 -10.56
CA MET A 18 -18.16 -2.94 -9.91
C MET A 18 -16.99 -3.69 -10.54
N GLU A 19 -16.85 -3.68 -11.87
CA GLU A 19 -15.71 -4.27 -12.58
C GLU A 19 -14.38 -3.66 -12.10
N ARG A 20 -14.31 -2.33 -11.94
CA ARG A 20 -13.11 -1.65 -11.43
C ARG A 20 -12.79 -2.05 -9.99
N CYS A 21 -13.79 -2.15 -9.12
CA CYS A 21 -13.61 -2.64 -7.76
C CYS A 21 -13.07 -4.07 -7.73
N TRP A 22 -13.63 -4.96 -8.57
CA TRP A 22 -13.18 -6.35 -8.65
C TRP A 22 -11.75 -6.47 -9.16
N ILE A 23 -11.40 -5.73 -10.21
CA ILE A 23 -10.04 -5.71 -10.75
C ILE A 23 -9.05 -5.24 -9.67
N ALA A 24 -9.34 -4.14 -8.98
CA ALA A 24 -8.49 -3.62 -7.92
C ALA A 24 -8.32 -4.65 -6.79
N PHE A 25 -9.40 -5.26 -6.34
CA PHE A 25 -9.38 -6.28 -5.29
C PHE A 25 -8.53 -7.50 -5.70
N VAL A 26 -8.72 -8.04 -6.91
CA VAL A 26 -7.97 -9.20 -7.39
C VAL A 26 -6.48 -8.87 -7.50
N LEU A 27 -6.14 -7.69 -8.03
CA LEU A 27 -4.75 -7.27 -8.15
C LEU A 27 -4.09 -7.16 -6.77
N CYS A 28 -4.73 -6.49 -5.81
CA CYS A 28 -4.18 -6.38 -4.46
C CYS A 28 -4.07 -7.74 -3.75
N LEU A 29 -5.06 -8.62 -3.90
CA LEU A 29 -5.00 -9.98 -3.35
C LEU A 29 -3.84 -10.77 -3.96
N PHE A 30 -3.63 -10.66 -5.27
CA PHE A 30 -2.53 -11.31 -5.97
C PHE A 30 -1.18 -10.81 -5.48
N PHE A 31 -0.95 -9.48 -5.48
CA PHE A 31 0.32 -8.91 -5.02
C PHE A 31 0.57 -9.19 -3.54
N GLY A 32 -0.45 -9.06 -2.68
CA GLY A 32 -0.37 -9.38 -1.26
C GLY A 32 0.01 -10.85 -1.01
N SER A 33 -0.64 -11.77 -1.74
CA SER A 33 -0.33 -13.20 -1.68
C SER A 33 1.10 -13.51 -2.13
N CYS A 34 1.56 -12.88 -3.22
CA CYS A 34 2.95 -13.02 -3.70
C CYS A 34 3.98 -12.59 -2.64
N ILE A 35 3.72 -11.49 -1.93
CA ILE A 35 4.59 -11.03 -0.84
C ILE A 35 4.59 -12.07 0.28
N SER A 36 3.43 -12.55 0.74
CA SER A 36 3.37 -13.59 1.78
C SER A 36 4.09 -14.87 1.35
N ILE A 37 3.89 -15.33 0.12
CA ILE A 37 4.57 -16.51 -0.45
C ILE A 37 6.08 -16.31 -0.48
N HIS A 38 6.57 -15.13 -0.85
CA HIS A 38 8.00 -14.82 -0.81
C HIS A 38 8.59 -15.06 0.59
N TRP A 39 7.93 -14.56 1.64
CA TRP A 39 8.36 -14.78 3.03
C TRP A 39 8.29 -16.26 3.46
N LEU A 40 7.26 -17.00 3.05
CA LEU A 40 7.11 -18.42 3.37
C LEU A 40 8.12 -19.30 2.63
N SER A 41 8.47 -18.94 1.40
CA SER A 41 9.38 -19.71 0.56
C SER A 41 10.82 -19.62 1.04
N ARG A 42 11.24 -18.49 1.61
CA ARG A 42 12.64 -18.26 2.00
C ARG A 42 13.21 -19.36 2.91
N PRO A 43 12.58 -19.74 4.05
CA PRO A 43 13.13 -20.81 4.90
C PRO A 43 13.13 -22.18 4.24
N LEU A 44 12.14 -22.45 3.39
CA LEU A 44 12.04 -23.72 2.65
C LEU A 44 13.14 -23.85 1.59
N LEU A 45 13.42 -22.77 0.87
CA LEU A 45 14.52 -22.72 -0.10
C LEU A 45 15.87 -22.87 0.59
N ILE A 46 16.09 -22.21 1.73
CA ILE A 46 17.34 -22.36 2.49
C ILE A 46 17.50 -23.80 2.98
N LEU A 47 16.43 -24.41 3.48
CA LEU A 47 16.45 -25.81 3.90
C LEU A 47 16.75 -26.75 2.73
N LEU A 48 16.19 -26.50 1.54
CA LEU A 48 16.40 -27.33 0.34
C LEU A 48 17.83 -27.24 -0.20
N PHE A 49 18.40 -26.03 -0.27
CA PHE A 49 19.71 -25.81 -0.90
C PHE A 49 20.90 -25.93 0.06
N TYR A 50 20.72 -25.57 1.33
CA TYR A 50 21.81 -25.50 2.31
C TYR A 50 21.65 -26.52 3.45
N GLY A 51 20.49 -27.19 3.57
CA GLY A 51 20.21 -28.12 4.66
C GLY A 51 20.01 -27.43 6.02
N GLU A 52 19.97 -26.10 6.05
CA GLU A 52 19.85 -25.32 7.27
C GLU A 52 18.38 -24.98 7.58
N ARG A 53 17.94 -25.32 8.79
CA ARG A 53 16.63 -24.91 9.28
C ARG A 53 16.70 -23.45 9.71
N THR A 54 15.94 -22.60 9.03
CA THR A 54 15.83 -21.17 9.36
C THR A 54 14.38 -20.82 9.69
N ARG A 55 14.18 -19.66 10.33
CA ARG A 55 12.85 -19.15 10.68
C ARG A 55 12.39 -18.14 9.65
N ILE A 56 11.08 -17.89 9.60
CA ILE A 56 10.51 -16.84 8.74
C ILE A 56 10.89 -15.47 9.33
N ILE A 57 10.70 -15.30 10.63
CA ILE A 57 11.08 -14.11 11.39
C ILE A 57 11.98 -14.53 12.55
N ASP A 58 13.05 -13.76 12.78
CA ASP A 58 13.92 -13.94 13.92
C ASP A 58 13.22 -13.47 15.20
N THR A 59 12.71 -14.43 15.97
CA THR A 59 12.01 -14.20 17.23
C THR A 59 12.57 -15.08 18.34
N TRP A 60 12.50 -14.59 19.57
CA TRP A 60 12.78 -15.37 20.78
C TRP A 60 11.45 -15.91 21.36
N PRO A 61 11.38 -17.16 21.86
CA PRO A 61 12.45 -18.15 22.03
C PRO A 61 12.83 -18.87 20.72
N VAL A 62 14.08 -19.36 20.69
CA VAL A 62 14.68 -20.04 19.54
C VAL A 62 14.33 -21.53 19.57
N PHE A 63 13.20 -21.90 18.97
CA PHE A 63 12.79 -23.31 18.85
C PHE A 63 13.15 -23.89 17.47
N ASN A 64 14.40 -24.31 17.33
CA ASN A 64 14.91 -24.85 16.05
C ASN A 64 15.76 -26.12 16.20
N ASP A 65 15.93 -26.63 17.42
CA ASP A 65 16.84 -27.75 17.67
C ASP A 65 16.30 -29.03 17.05
N ASN A 66 14.99 -29.27 17.20
CA ASN A 66 14.30 -30.46 16.75
C ASN A 66 13.38 -30.19 15.55
N TRP A 67 13.17 -31.18 14.68
CA TRP A 67 12.24 -31.07 13.55
C TRP A 67 10.81 -30.72 13.98
N PHE A 68 10.34 -31.32 15.08
CA PHE A 68 9.02 -31.01 15.62
C PHE A 68 8.90 -29.55 16.07
N GLN A 69 9.91 -29.04 16.78
CA GLN A 69 9.96 -27.66 17.25
C GLN A 69 9.99 -26.68 16.07
N TRP A 70 10.86 -26.94 15.07
CA TRP A 70 10.94 -26.12 13.87
C TRP A 70 9.62 -26.11 13.10
N SER A 71 9.00 -27.27 12.87
CA SER A 71 7.72 -27.35 12.15
C SER A 71 6.60 -26.60 12.88
N LEU A 72 6.55 -26.71 14.21
CA LEU A 72 5.58 -25.98 15.03
C LEU A 72 5.79 -24.46 14.92
N THR A 73 7.05 -23.99 15.04
CA THR A 73 7.40 -22.58 14.88
C THR A 73 7.11 -22.09 13.47
N PHE A 74 7.40 -22.90 12.44
CA PHE A 74 7.12 -22.55 11.06
C PHE A 74 5.63 -22.36 10.83
N VAL A 75 4.78 -23.29 11.25
CA VAL A 75 3.32 -23.17 11.09
C VAL A 75 2.76 -21.97 11.84
N PHE A 76 3.23 -21.75 13.07
CA PHE A 76 2.83 -20.60 13.88
C PHE A 76 3.24 -19.26 13.24
N GLN A 77 4.51 -19.12 12.85
CA GLN A 77 5.00 -17.91 12.20
C GLN A 77 4.36 -17.70 10.82
N ALA A 78 4.20 -18.77 10.03
CA ALA A 78 3.59 -18.72 8.71
C ALA A 78 2.16 -18.18 8.78
N SER A 79 1.37 -18.70 9.72
CA SER A 79 0.01 -18.23 9.95
C SER A 79 0.00 -16.74 10.30
N ASN A 80 0.82 -16.33 11.27
CA ASN A 80 0.90 -14.92 11.68
C ASN A 80 1.36 -13.99 10.56
N VAL A 81 2.39 -14.35 9.79
CA VAL A 81 2.86 -13.55 8.65
C VAL A 81 1.76 -13.42 7.59
N CYS A 82 1.02 -14.48 7.30
CA CYS A 82 -0.10 -14.41 6.37
C CYS A 82 -1.20 -13.49 6.90
N PHE A 83 -1.64 -13.66 8.16
CA PHE A 83 -2.66 -12.81 8.77
C PHE A 83 -2.25 -11.33 8.81
N CYS A 84 -1.07 -11.02 9.33
CA CYS A 84 -0.57 -9.65 9.38
C CYS A 84 -0.41 -9.07 7.97
N GLY A 85 0.21 -9.82 7.05
CA GLY A 85 0.41 -9.40 5.66
C GLY A 85 -0.90 -9.06 4.94
N HIS A 86 -1.93 -9.91 5.08
CA HIS A 86 -3.23 -9.67 4.46
C HIS A 86 -4.01 -8.54 5.15
N THR A 87 -3.87 -8.38 6.46
CA THR A 87 -4.53 -7.30 7.22
C THR A 87 -4.05 -5.92 6.80
N PHE A 88 -2.79 -5.77 6.39
CA PHE A 88 -2.27 -4.46 5.98
C PHE A 88 -2.96 -3.89 4.74
N TYR A 89 -3.11 -4.68 3.67
CA TYR A 89 -3.68 -4.17 2.42
C TYR A 89 -5.21 -4.34 2.32
N ILE A 90 -5.83 -5.21 3.14
CA ILE A 90 -7.28 -5.43 3.07
C ILE A 90 -8.06 -4.17 3.43
N PHE A 91 -7.57 -3.39 4.39
CA PHE A 91 -8.17 -2.11 4.75
C PHE A 91 -8.15 -1.15 3.56
N ASP A 92 -6.98 -0.98 2.93
CA ASP A 92 -6.82 -0.12 1.75
C ASP A 92 -7.74 -0.56 0.60
N ASN A 93 -7.94 -1.87 0.45
CA ASN A 93 -8.85 -2.44 -0.54
C ASN A 93 -10.32 -2.10 -0.27
N VAL A 94 -10.77 -2.31 0.97
CA VAL A 94 -12.14 -1.97 1.37
C VAL A 94 -12.36 -0.47 1.21
N TYR A 95 -11.41 0.36 1.63
CA TYR A 95 -11.47 1.80 1.47
C TYR A 95 -11.57 2.22 0.00
N PHE A 96 -10.75 1.64 -0.88
CA PHE A 96 -10.79 1.91 -2.31
C PHE A 96 -12.14 1.48 -2.93
N CYS A 97 -12.64 0.30 -2.57
CA CYS A 97 -13.93 -0.21 -3.07
C CYS A 97 -15.11 0.69 -2.65
N ILE A 98 -15.12 1.17 -1.41
CA ILE A 98 -16.15 2.11 -0.93
C ILE A 98 -16.02 3.45 -1.69
N SER A 99 -14.79 3.95 -1.86
CA SER A 99 -14.53 5.21 -2.57
C SER A 99 -14.96 5.15 -4.04
N GLU A 100 -14.72 4.04 -4.75
CA GLU A 100 -15.22 3.85 -6.12
C GLU A 100 -16.74 3.65 -6.16
N SER A 101 -17.32 3.00 -5.16
CA SER A 101 -18.78 2.88 -5.04
C SER A 101 -19.43 4.26 -4.86
N LEU A 102 -18.83 5.14 -4.03
CA LEU A 102 -19.25 6.52 -3.88
C LEU A 102 -19.11 7.31 -5.18
N LEU A 103 -17.99 7.17 -5.89
CA LEU A 103 -17.79 7.79 -7.19
C LEU A 103 -18.86 7.34 -8.20
N CYS A 104 -19.23 6.06 -8.19
CA CYS A 104 -20.31 5.54 -9.01
C CYS A 104 -21.65 6.21 -8.66
N GLN A 105 -21.98 6.35 -7.38
CA GLN A 105 -23.21 7.04 -6.94
C GLN A 105 -23.23 8.51 -7.36
N LEU A 106 -22.08 9.19 -7.32
CA LEU A 106 -21.96 10.56 -7.82
C LEU A 106 -22.16 10.66 -9.34
N LYS A 107 -21.67 9.68 -10.12
CA LYS A 107 -21.91 9.62 -11.58
C LYS A 107 -23.39 9.40 -11.90
N VAL A 108 -24.05 8.51 -11.17
CA VAL A 108 -25.49 8.26 -11.25
C VAL A 108 -26.27 9.55 -10.93
N LEU A 109 -25.94 10.22 -9.82
CA LEU A 109 -26.57 11.47 -9.45
C LEU A 109 -26.37 12.57 -10.52
N LYS A 110 -25.14 12.71 -11.03
CA LYS A 110 -24.82 13.63 -12.14
C LYS A 110 -25.67 13.34 -13.37
N TYR A 111 -25.82 12.08 -13.75
CA TYR A 111 -26.66 11.68 -14.89
C TYR A 111 -28.12 12.10 -14.67
N ARG A 112 -28.70 11.79 -13.50
CA ARG A 112 -30.08 12.17 -13.17
C ARG A 112 -30.28 13.68 -13.22
N LEU A 113 -29.38 14.45 -12.62
CA LEU A 113 -29.47 15.91 -12.59
C LEU A 113 -29.37 16.53 -13.99
N THR A 114 -28.54 15.97 -14.87
CA THR A 114 -28.38 16.48 -16.25
C THR A 114 -29.56 16.15 -17.17
N HIS A 115 -30.34 15.13 -16.84
CA HIS A 115 -31.53 14.71 -17.62
C HIS A 115 -32.86 15.12 -16.96
N LEU A 116 -32.81 15.71 -15.76
CA LEU A 116 -33.99 16.22 -15.06
C LEU A 116 -34.54 17.47 -15.75
N LYS A 117 -35.81 17.43 -16.13
CA LYS A 117 -36.55 18.59 -16.65
C LYS A 117 -37.49 19.13 -15.58
N LEU A 118 -37.32 20.39 -15.21
CA LEU A 118 -38.19 21.09 -14.27
C LEU A 118 -39.40 21.66 -15.03
N ASP A 119 -40.51 20.93 -15.03
CA ASP A 119 -41.75 21.31 -15.72
C ASP A 119 -42.90 21.65 -14.77
N GLY A 120 -42.62 21.75 -13.46
CA GLY A 120 -43.62 22.00 -12.42
C GLY A 120 -44.58 20.82 -12.17
N SER A 121 -44.43 19.70 -12.88
CA SER A 121 -45.26 18.52 -12.69
C SER A 121 -44.95 17.84 -11.35
N VAL A 122 -45.95 17.12 -10.82
CA VAL A 122 -45.80 16.27 -9.62
C VAL A 122 -44.66 15.25 -9.81
N GLY A 123 -44.47 14.75 -11.05
CA GLY A 123 -43.40 13.82 -11.41
C GLY A 123 -42.00 14.46 -11.33
N SER A 124 -41.84 15.68 -11.82
CA SER A 124 -40.58 16.43 -11.75
C SER A 124 -40.17 16.73 -10.30
N ASN A 125 -41.13 17.13 -9.45
CA ASN A 125 -40.86 17.39 -8.03
C ASN A 125 -40.43 16.12 -7.29
N ALA A 126 -41.09 14.99 -7.55
CA ALA A 126 -40.70 13.71 -6.97
C ALA A 126 -39.30 13.25 -7.44
N ALA A 127 -38.95 13.47 -8.71
CA ALA A 127 -37.62 13.13 -9.24
C ALA A 127 -36.50 13.99 -8.63
N LEU A 128 -36.78 15.29 -8.40
CA LEU A 128 -35.87 16.19 -7.70
C LEU A 128 -35.67 15.77 -6.25
N GLU A 129 -36.75 15.41 -5.54
CA GLU A 129 -36.69 14.92 -4.16
C GLU A 129 -35.82 13.66 -4.03
N ILE A 130 -35.93 12.72 -4.99
CA ILE A 130 -35.07 11.54 -5.07
C ILE A 130 -33.60 11.92 -5.21
N CYS A 131 -33.27 12.87 -6.10
CA CYS A 131 -31.89 13.33 -6.29
C CYS A 131 -31.33 13.98 -5.01
N ILE A 132 -32.12 14.80 -4.34
CA ILE A 132 -31.74 15.43 -3.05
C ILE A 132 -31.49 14.35 -2.01
N LYS A 133 -32.42 13.40 -1.85
CA LYS A 133 -32.29 12.30 -0.88
C LYS A 133 -31.05 11.45 -1.14
N GLN A 134 -30.79 11.10 -2.40
CA GLN A 134 -29.59 10.36 -2.80
C GLN A 134 -28.32 11.15 -2.48
N HIS A 135 -28.26 12.45 -2.80
CA HIS A 135 -27.10 13.29 -2.48
C HIS A 135 -26.86 13.38 -0.96
N THR A 136 -27.91 13.59 -0.16
CA THR A 136 -27.80 13.60 1.30
C THR A 136 -27.28 12.28 1.85
N GLN A 137 -27.70 11.15 1.28
CA GLN A 137 -27.18 9.83 1.67
C GLN A 137 -25.71 9.67 1.31
N VAL A 138 -25.30 10.09 0.11
CA VAL A 138 -23.89 10.05 -0.31
C VAL A 138 -23.02 10.87 0.63
N LEU A 139 -23.43 12.08 0.99
CA LEU A 139 -22.68 12.92 1.94
C LEU A 139 -22.53 12.25 3.32
N LYS A 140 -23.61 11.66 3.84
CA LYS A 140 -23.57 10.92 5.12
C LYS A 140 -22.58 9.75 5.07
N VAL A 141 -22.52 9.01 3.96
CA VAL A 141 -21.57 7.90 3.79
C VAL A 141 -20.14 8.44 3.69
N CYS A 142 -19.90 9.55 2.99
CA CYS A 142 -18.59 10.20 2.94
C CYS A 142 -18.12 10.61 4.34
N ASP A 143 -19.00 11.21 5.15
CA ASP A 143 -18.68 11.63 6.52
C ASP A 143 -18.35 10.42 7.41
N LEU A 144 -19.14 9.34 7.29
CA LEU A 144 -18.89 8.10 8.03
C LEU A 144 -17.58 7.43 7.61
N LEU A 145 -17.29 7.39 6.31
CA LEU A 145 -16.05 6.83 5.79
C LEU A 145 -14.84 7.63 6.28
N LYS A 146 -14.91 8.96 6.22
CA LYS A 146 -13.86 9.85 6.74
C LYS A 146 -13.61 9.57 8.22
N PHE A 147 -14.66 9.62 9.04
CA PHE A 147 -14.52 9.40 10.49
C PHE A 147 -14.00 8.00 10.82
N SER A 148 -14.46 6.97 10.11
CA SER A 148 -14.01 5.59 10.32
C SER A 148 -12.58 5.34 9.86
N SER A 149 -12.08 6.09 8.87
CA SER A 149 -10.78 5.83 8.23
C SER A 149 -9.66 6.75 8.74
N GLU A 150 -9.98 7.90 9.31
CA GLU A 150 -9.01 8.94 9.70
C GLU A 150 -7.89 8.39 10.61
N GLY A 151 -8.25 7.67 11.67
CA GLY A 151 -7.26 7.12 12.61
C GLY A 151 -6.36 6.07 11.96
N VAL A 152 -6.93 5.20 11.11
CA VAL A 152 -6.18 4.13 10.43
C VAL A 152 -5.21 4.73 9.41
N ILE A 153 -5.66 5.69 8.60
CA ILE A 153 -4.82 6.38 7.62
C ILE A 153 -3.68 7.13 8.31
N MET A 154 -3.95 7.83 9.41
CA MET A 154 -2.93 8.55 10.17
C MET A 154 -1.87 7.59 10.72
N PHE A 155 -2.30 6.47 11.32
CA PHE A 155 -1.39 5.45 11.82
C PHE A 155 -0.56 4.82 10.70
N GLN A 156 -1.18 4.52 9.55
CA GLN A 156 -0.49 3.97 8.37
C GLN A 156 0.60 4.92 7.84
N CYS A 157 0.31 6.23 7.78
CA CYS A 157 1.28 7.25 7.39
C CYS A 157 2.47 7.29 8.33
N ILE A 158 2.23 7.29 9.66
CA ILE A 158 3.30 7.29 10.67
C ILE A 158 4.16 6.04 10.55
N ASN A 159 3.56 4.85 10.45
CA ASN A 159 4.31 3.60 10.31
C ASN A 159 5.14 3.58 9.02
N THR A 160 4.59 4.08 7.91
CA THR A 160 5.32 4.16 6.64
C THR A 160 6.55 5.06 6.78
N VAL A 161 6.42 6.22 7.44
CA VAL A 161 7.55 7.11 7.72
C VAL A 161 8.60 6.41 8.59
N ILE A 162 8.18 5.76 9.68
CA ILE A 162 9.11 5.03 10.57
C ILE A 162 9.85 3.93 9.81
N MET A 163 9.14 3.11 9.01
CA MET A 163 9.75 2.05 8.20
C MET A 163 10.74 2.59 7.17
N LEU A 164 10.39 3.67 6.47
CA LEU A 164 11.30 4.30 5.50
C LEU A 164 12.52 4.90 6.18
N CYS A 165 12.34 5.62 7.28
CA CYS A 165 13.43 6.24 8.03
C CYS A 165 14.38 5.20 8.63
N THR A 166 13.85 4.15 9.25
CA THR A 166 14.68 3.05 9.79
C THR A 166 15.41 2.30 8.69
N GLY A 167 14.77 2.04 7.56
CA GLY A 167 15.41 1.45 6.39
C GLY A 167 16.59 2.29 5.89
N ILE A 168 16.40 3.60 5.72
CA ILE A 168 17.48 4.51 5.29
C ILE A 168 18.59 4.57 6.34
N PHE A 169 18.26 4.62 7.63
CA PHE A 169 19.25 4.63 8.70
C PHE A 169 20.14 3.38 8.66
N ILE A 170 19.55 2.20 8.52
CA ILE A 170 20.29 0.93 8.39
C ILE A 170 21.22 0.97 7.18
N LEU A 171 20.73 1.44 6.03
CA LEU A 171 21.52 1.53 4.80
C LEU A 171 22.69 2.50 4.93
N THR A 172 22.48 3.67 5.54
CA THR A 172 23.55 4.64 5.82
C THR A 172 24.59 4.02 6.75
N LEU A 173 24.18 3.39 7.85
CA LEU A 173 25.11 2.73 8.78
C LEU A 173 25.90 1.61 8.09
N CYS A 174 25.26 0.81 7.23
CA CYS A 174 25.94 -0.22 6.45
C CYS A 174 27.02 0.37 5.52
N SER A 175 26.80 1.55 4.96
CA SER A 175 27.81 2.23 4.13
C SER A 175 29.01 2.73 4.96
N GLU A 176 28.78 3.16 6.20
CA GLU A 176 29.83 3.63 7.12
C GLU A 176 30.69 2.48 7.67
N LEU A 177 30.18 1.24 7.69
CA LEU A 177 30.96 0.07 8.12
C LEU A 177 32.26 -0.11 7.34
N ALA A 178 32.31 0.24 6.06
CA ALA A 178 33.55 0.20 5.29
C ALA A 178 34.60 1.17 5.84
N THR A 179 34.18 2.37 6.26
CA THR A 179 35.06 3.37 6.87
C THR A 179 35.57 2.90 8.22
N TYR A 180 34.71 2.35 9.07
CA TYR A 180 35.14 1.80 10.37
C TYR A 180 36.08 0.60 10.22
N ALA A 181 35.78 -0.29 9.27
CA ALA A 181 36.66 -1.39 8.89
C ALA A 181 38.03 -0.88 8.41
N TYR A 182 38.11 0.29 7.78
CA TYR A 182 39.38 0.87 7.31
C TYR A 182 40.18 1.50 8.45
N MET A 183 39.48 2.11 9.41
CA MET A 183 40.07 2.77 10.57
C MET A 183 40.57 1.82 11.66
N MET A 184 40.18 0.54 11.64
CA MET A 184 40.71 -0.45 12.59
C MET A 184 42.19 -0.75 12.31
N ASP A 185 42.93 -1.21 13.32
CA ASP A 185 44.32 -1.64 13.09
C ASP A 185 44.37 -3.01 12.41
N TRP A 186 44.31 -3.00 11.08
CA TRP A 186 44.40 -4.19 10.24
C TRP A 186 45.83 -4.47 9.75
N THR A 187 46.77 -3.57 10.04
CA THR A 187 48.13 -3.61 9.48
C THR A 187 48.92 -4.84 9.92
N GLU A 188 48.72 -5.28 11.16
CA GLU A 188 49.32 -6.49 11.73
C GLU A 188 48.54 -7.78 11.41
N GLY A 189 47.38 -7.68 10.77
CA GLY A 189 46.54 -8.84 10.42
C GLY A 189 47.21 -9.81 9.45
N THR A 190 46.85 -11.09 9.54
CA THR A 190 47.26 -12.13 8.58
C THR A 190 46.69 -11.84 7.18
N SER A 191 47.30 -12.41 6.15
CA SER A 191 46.82 -12.26 4.76
C SER A 191 45.37 -12.73 4.57
N ASP A 192 44.93 -13.77 5.29
CA ASP A 192 43.54 -14.24 5.26
C ASP A 192 42.57 -13.24 5.90
N GLN A 193 42.91 -12.69 7.06
CA GLN A 193 42.11 -11.66 7.74
C GLN A 193 42.00 -10.39 6.88
N LYS A 194 43.11 -9.93 6.29
CA LYS A 194 43.14 -8.77 5.39
C LYS A 194 42.25 -8.98 4.16
N LYS A 195 42.24 -10.18 3.59
CA LYS A 195 41.37 -10.52 2.44
C LYS A 195 39.89 -10.52 2.83
N LYS A 196 39.53 -11.08 3.99
CA LYS A 196 38.15 -11.04 4.51
C LYS A 196 37.68 -9.62 4.79
N LEU A 197 38.56 -8.79 5.36
CA LEU A 197 38.30 -7.39 5.62
C LEU A 197 38.09 -6.60 4.32
N LEU A 198 38.93 -6.82 3.31
CA LEU A 198 38.76 -6.21 1.98
C LEU A 198 37.41 -6.57 1.36
N ASN A 199 37.00 -7.84 1.43
CA ASN A 199 35.68 -8.25 0.96
C ASN A 199 34.56 -7.49 1.70
N MET A 200 34.65 -7.39 3.03
CA MET A 200 33.69 -6.62 3.83
C MET A 200 33.62 -5.14 3.43
N MET A 201 34.75 -4.49 3.16
CA MET A 201 34.79 -3.08 2.72
C MET A 201 34.22 -2.86 1.34
N THR A 202 34.34 -3.85 0.44
CA THR A 202 33.85 -3.74 -0.94
C THR A 202 32.35 -4.05 -1.09
N MET A 203 31.75 -4.82 -0.18
CA MET A 203 30.33 -5.19 -0.24
C MET A 203 29.35 -4.00 -0.21
N PRO A 204 29.49 -3.01 0.71
CA PRO A 204 28.57 -1.86 0.77
C PRO A 204 28.77 -0.84 -0.35
N MET A 205 29.80 -0.97 -1.19
CA MET A 205 30.02 -0.07 -2.34
C MET A 205 29.02 -0.31 -3.48
N GLN A 206 28.23 -1.38 -3.40
CA GLN A 206 27.10 -1.60 -4.31
C GLN A 206 25.85 -0.92 -3.71
N PRO A 207 25.19 0.01 -4.43
CA PRO A 207 23.98 0.63 -3.93
C PRO A 207 22.90 -0.43 -3.71
N VAL A 208 22.19 -0.33 -2.58
CA VAL A 208 21.07 -1.23 -2.32
C VAL A 208 19.88 -0.79 -3.17
N ILE A 209 19.65 -1.53 -4.26
CA ILE A 209 18.54 -1.31 -5.17
C ILE A 209 17.36 -2.18 -4.74
N PHE A 210 16.32 -1.58 -4.20
CA PHE A 210 15.12 -2.29 -3.78
C PHE A 210 14.32 -2.73 -5.02
N GLY A 211 14.12 -4.04 -5.15
CA GLY A 211 13.41 -4.65 -6.28
C GLY A 211 14.04 -4.41 -7.65
N GLY A 212 15.31 -3.96 -7.72
CA GLY A 212 15.97 -3.61 -8.98
C GLY A 212 15.46 -2.32 -9.65
N ILE A 213 14.55 -1.59 -9.02
CA ILE A 213 13.84 -0.45 -9.63
C ILE A 213 14.23 0.87 -8.95
N VAL A 214 14.42 0.87 -7.63
CA VAL A 214 14.65 2.11 -6.85
C VAL A 214 15.83 1.93 -5.92
N GLU A 215 16.85 2.78 -6.07
CA GLU A 215 17.90 2.91 -5.08
C GLU A 215 17.33 3.53 -3.80
N MET A 216 17.53 2.86 -2.65
CA MET A 216 17.08 3.41 -1.37
C MET A 216 18.18 4.25 -0.75
N ASN A 217 18.06 5.57 -0.90
CA ASN A 217 18.93 6.53 -0.26
C ASN A 217 18.12 7.76 0.19
N LEU A 218 18.77 8.69 0.89
CA LEU A 218 18.15 9.92 1.37
C LEU A 218 17.52 10.75 0.22
N ASN A 219 18.13 10.72 -0.97
CA ASN A 219 17.63 11.46 -2.12
C ASN A 219 16.29 10.89 -2.60
N THR A 220 16.11 9.57 -2.61
CA THR A 220 14.83 8.91 -2.93
C THR A 220 13.73 9.35 -1.97
N PHE A 221 14.02 9.43 -0.67
CA PHE A 221 13.07 9.94 0.32
C PHE A 221 12.68 11.41 0.07
N ILE A 222 13.68 12.27 -0.18
CA ILE A 222 13.45 13.68 -0.52
C ILE A 222 12.60 13.80 -1.79
N ASN A 223 12.85 12.95 -2.79
CA ASN A 223 12.11 12.96 -4.04
C ASN A 223 10.65 12.55 -3.83
N VAL A 224 10.37 11.52 -3.01
CA VAL A 224 9.00 11.14 -2.66
C VAL A 224 8.26 12.30 -1.98
N LEU A 225 8.88 12.98 -1.02
CA LEU A 225 8.30 14.16 -0.37
C LEU A 225 8.04 15.31 -1.35
N LYS A 226 9.00 15.60 -2.23
CA LYS A 226 8.85 16.62 -3.29
C LYS A 226 7.72 16.29 -4.24
N THR A 227 7.60 15.04 -4.68
CA THR A 227 6.51 14.60 -5.57
C THR A 227 5.16 14.77 -4.89
N ALA A 228 5.02 14.39 -3.62
CA ALA A 228 3.78 14.59 -2.87
C ALA A 228 3.42 16.08 -2.75
N PHE A 229 4.39 16.93 -2.44
CA PHE A 229 4.20 18.38 -2.35
C PHE A 229 3.84 19.02 -3.70
N SER A 230 4.52 18.63 -4.78
CA SER A 230 4.22 19.08 -6.15
C SER A 230 2.82 18.68 -6.58
N TYR A 231 2.39 17.44 -6.29
CA TYR A 231 1.04 16.98 -6.59
C TYR A 231 -0.03 17.75 -5.80
N TYR A 232 0.21 18.01 -4.51
CA TYR A 232 -0.67 18.85 -3.70
C TYR A 232 -0.83 20.25 -4.30
N ASN A 233 0.27 20.93 -4.64
CA ASN A 233 0.22 22.26 -5.24
C ASN A 233 -0.48 22.27 -6.60
N PHE A 234 -0.29 21.22 -7.40
CA PHE A 234 -1.02 21.05 -8.66
C PHE A 234 -2.54 20.96 -8.42
N LEU A 235 -2.99 20.17 -7.45
CA LEU A 235 -4.41 20.08 -7.10
C LEU A 235 -4.98 21.41 -6.60
N VAL A 236 -4.22 22.15 -5.79
CA VAL A 236 -4.61 23.50 -5.33
C VAL A 236 -4.80 24.44 -6.53
N ALA A 237 -3.84 24.46 -7.46
CA ALA A 237 -3.90 25.30 -8.65
C ALA A 237 -5.05 24.89 -9.60
N ALA A 238 -5.27 23.59 -9.80
CA ALA A 238 -6.36 23.06 -10.62
C ALA A 238 -7.74 23.42 -10.03
N ASN A 239 -7.87 23.40 -8.71
CA ASN A 239 -9.09 23.83 -8.02
C ASN A 239 -9.33 25.34 -8.17
N ALA A 240 -8.28 26.16 -8.05
CA ALA A 240 -8.36 27.61 -8.24
C ALA A 240 -8.68 28.01 -9.69
N GLY A 241 -8.20 27.24 -10.68
CA GLY A 241 -8.50 27.47 -12.10
C GLY A 241 -9.93 27.10 -12.52
N GLY A 242 -10.62 26.26 -11.74
CA GLY A 242 -12.01 25.84 -12.02
C GLY A 242 -13.07 26.92 -11.80
N ASP A 243 -12.76 27.95 -11.00
CA ASP A 243 -13.69 29.05 -10.69
C ASP A 243 -13.67 30.20 -11.73
N HIS A 244 -12.67 30.25 -12.61
CA HIS A 244 -12.60 31.26 -13.68
C HIS A 244 -13.22 30.79 -15.01
N GLY A 245 -13.82 29.60 -15.05
CA GLY A 245 -14.46 29.01 -16.23
C GLY A 245 -16.00 29.04 -16.23
N LYS A 246 -16.62 29.86 -15.37
CA LYS A 246 -18.07 30.14 -15.39
C LYS A 246 -18.34 31.58 -15.77
#